data_AF-F4RRA2-F1
#
_entry.id   AF-F4RRA2-F1
#
_cell.length_a   1.000
_cell.length_b   1.000
_cell.length_c   1.000
_cell.angle_alpha   90.00
_cell.angle_beta   90.00
_cell.angle_gamma   90.00
#
_symmetry.space_group_name_H-M   'P 1'
#
loop_
_entity.id
_entity.type
_entity.pdbx_description
1 polymer ?
#
loop_
_entity_poly.entity_id
_entity_poly.type
_entity_poly.pdbx_seq_one_letter_code
_entity_poly.pdbx_strand_id
1 'polypeptide(L)'
;MLLIGLIIGDHYKLISTKTLKRLSISIFENLTNSSKLLSTQIISLELCNSKSFEIIQHYIDAIELVRILFGLATRKGELERLGRLACLNVGIINPPLFITTLSYDLVTSDDPEDRIATMKLVIFMLRKKPLVLYTSLPRLVEAVVKSLDPTYQNEMRQQTQSVATIILHELVKTYPSISFHHETQRLVVGTEEGACILYDLKTGRRLEVLESFKKPVIATSFSPDGHRLVTCGLEEGRVEVWKVGSGILSYFLPSVILNGNGNGMFGNSSIGSSSGSGIGNGSGNGNESNGFKPFKVFPFNVGEEGMMSRGAILEWVVIEWVTNRSCRLRIRESSLTFAC
;
A
#
# COMPACT_ATOMS: atom_id res chain seq x y z
N MET A 1 -1.56 22.45 31.32
CA MET A 1 -0.72 21.26 31.00
C MET A 1 -0.52 21.03 29.51
N LEU A 2 -1.42 21.51 28.63
CA LEU A 2 -1.12 21.75 27.20
C LEU A 2 0.20 22.53 27.02
N LEU A 3 0.48 23.45 27.96
CA LEU A 3 1.76 24.13 28.11
C LEU A 3 2.97 23.19 28.31
N ILE A 4 2.85 22.09 29.06
CA ILE A 4 3.97 21.14 29.27
C ILE A 4 4.22 20.32 28.00
N GLY A 5 3.17 19.87 27.31
CA GLY A 5 3.33 19.21 26.01
C GLY A 5 3.98 20.13 24.97
N LEU A 6 3.61 21.41 24.96
CA LEU A 6 4.24 22.43 24.13
C LEU A 6 5.68 22.76 24.57
N ILE A 7 5.96 22.87 25.87
CA ILE A 7 7.32 23.11 26.39
C ILE A 7 8.22 21.91 26.10
N ILE A 8 7.73 20.68 26.23
CA ILE A 8 8.50 19.50 25.83
C ILE A 8 8.69 19.53 24.31
N GLY A 9 7.63 19.74 23.52
CA GLY A 9 7.73 19.79 22.06
C GLY A 9 8.69 20.85 21.54
N ASP A 10 8.60 22.08 22.02
CA ASP A 10 9.31 23.24 21.47
C ASP A 10 10.60 23.59 22.25
N HIS A 11 10.73 23.16 23.51
CA HIS A 11 11.84 23.52 24.40
C HIS A 11 12.45 22.32 25.17
N TYR A 12 12.36 21.08 24.68
CA TYR A 12 12.95 19.91 25.37
C TYR A 12 14.44 20.04 25.69
N LYS A 13 15.20 20.83 24.91
CA LYS A 13 16.63 21.07 25.14
C LYS A 13 16.91 21.74 26.49
N LEU A 14 15.92 22.40 27.09
CA LEU A 14 16.01 22.99 28.43
C LEU A 14 15.69 22.00 29.55
N ILE A 15 15.18 20.80 29.22
CA ILE A 15 14.79 19.77 30.19
C ILE A 15 15.90 18.73 30.29
N SER A 16 16.27 18.34 31.52
CA SER A 16 17.27 17.29 31.72
C SER A 16 16.81 15.95 31.13
N THR A 17 17.72 15.19 30.54
CA THR A 17 17.46 13.86 29.99
C THR A 17 16.87 12.89 31.03
N LYS A 18 17.28 13.02 32.30
CA LYS A 18 16.74 12.24 33.43
C LYS A 18 15.26 12.55 33.68
N THR A 19 14.88 13.82 33.59
CA THR A 19 13.48 14.24 33.75
C THR A 19 12.63 13.76 32.59
N LEU A 20 13.12 13.89 31.34
CA LEU A 20 12.43 13.40 30.15
C LEU A 20 12.19 11.89 30.24
N LYS A 21 13.22 11.09 30.58
CA LYS A 21 13.09 9.64 30.74
C LYS A 21 12.05 9.27 31.80
N ARG A 22 12.06 9.93 32.97
CA ARG A 22 11.07 9.70 34.04
C ARG A 22 9.65 10.03 33.60
N LEU A 23 9.48 11.13 32.88
CA LEU A 23 8.18 11.54 32.34
C LEU A 23 7.67 10.55 31.30
N SER A 24 8.52 10.09 30.37
CA SER A 24 8.16 9.08 29.37
C SER A 24 7.71 7.76 30.02
N ILE A 25 8.43 7.28 31.04
CA ILE A 25 8.05 6.06 31.77
C ILE A 25 6.71 6.25 32.50
N SER A 26 6.51 7.39 33.16
CA SER A 26 5.24 7.68 33.84
C SER A 26 4.05 7.74 32.88
N ILE A 27 4.25 8.29 31.66
CA ILE A 27 3.20 8.30 30.62
C ILE A 27 2.86 6.87 30.22
N PHE A 28 3.88 6.04 29.96
CA PHE A 28 3.68 4.64 29.60
C PHE A 28 2.91 3.90 30.69
N GLU A 29 3.36 3.95 31.95
CA GLU A 29 2.70 3.28 33.08
C GLU A 29 1.25 3.73 33.30
N ASN A 30 0.96 5.03 33.12
CA ASN A 30 -0.39 5.56 33.26
C ASN A 30 -1.34 5.01 32.19
N LEU A 31 -0.85 4.80 30.96
CA LEU A 31 -1.65 4.30 29.86
C LEU A 31 -1.83 2.78 29.89
N THR A 32 -0.84 2.05 30.41
CA THR A 32 -0.92 0.59 30.56
C THR A 32 -1.89 0.18 31.68
N ASN A 33 -1.91 0.93 32.79
CA ASN A 33 -2.64 0.52 33.99
C ASN A 33 -4.06 1.14 34.05
N SER A 34 -5.08 0.31 33.83
CA SER A 34 -6.50 0.70 33.87
C SER A 34 -6.99 1.15 35.25
N SER A 35 -6.25 0.86 36.33
CA SER A 35 -6.60 1.28 37.70
C SER A 35 -6.21 2.72 38.03
N LYS A 36 -5.49 3.42 37.14
CA LYS A 36 -5.07 4.80 37.35
C LYS A 36 -6.23 5.78 37.14
N LEU A 37 -6.12 6.95 37.78
CA LEU A 37 -7.14 7.99 37.71
C LEU A 37 -7.31 8.44 36.26
N LEU A 38 -8.56 8.50 35.78
CA LEU A 38 -8.88 8.85 34.40
C LEU A 38 -8.22 10.17 33.95
N SER A 39 -8.15 11.17 34.84
CA SER A 39 -7.49 12.44 34.54
C SER A 39 -6.00 12.29 34.20
N THR A 40 -5.30 11.35 34.86
CA THR A 40 -3.89 11.07 34.56
C THR A 40 -3.72 10.39 33.20
N GLN A 41 -4.65 9.50 32.83
CA GLN A 41 -4.67 8.86 31.51
C GLN A 41 -4.96 9.87 30.40
N ILE A 42 -5.92 10.78 30.60
CA ILE A 42 -6.23 11.86 29.65
C ILE A 42 -4.99 12.73 29.41
N ILE A 43 -4.28 13.14 30.47
CA ILE A 43 -3.07 13.96 30.34
C ILE A 43 -1.97 13.19 29.60
N SER A 44 -1.76 11.92 29.92
CA SER A 44 -0.79 11.08 29.23
C SER A 44 -1.12 10.91 27.74
N LEU A 45 -2.40 10.75 27.39
CA LEU A 45 -2.89 10.72 26.01
C LEU A 45 -2.67 12.04 25.28
N GLU A 46 -2.95 13.18 25.93
CA GLU A 46 -2.73 14.50 25.34
C GLU A 46 -1.25 14.75 25.01
N LEU A 47 -0.33 14.26 25.85
CA LEU A 47 1.11 14.35 25.58
C LEU A 47 1.51 13.49 24.38
N CYS A 48 0.95 12.27 24.24
CA CYS A 48 1.12 11.45 23.04
C CYS A 48 0.50 12.09 21.79
N ASN A 49 -0.57 12.87 21.96
CA ASN A 49 -1.24 13.62 20.90
C ASN A 49 -0.52 14.94 20.52
N SER A 50 0.68 15.20 21.05
CA SER A 50 1.41 16.44 20.79
C SER A 50 2.81 16.17 20.24
N LYS A 51 3.52 17.23 19.83
CA LYS A 51 4.93 17.13 19.37
C LYS A 51 5.84 16.44 20.39
N SER A 52 5.47 16.40 21.68
CA SER A 52 6.27 15.69 22.67
C SER A 52 6.44 14.19 22.38
N PHE A 53 5.57 13.57 21.59
CA PHE A 53 5.73 12.17 21.18
C PHE A 53 7.05 11.94 20.43
N GLU A 54 7.51 12.91 19.63
CA GLU A 54 8.76 12.81 18.88
C GLU A 54 9.96 12.54 19.79
N ILE A 55 9.92 13.09 21.01
CA ILE A 55 10.97 12.94 22.01
C ILE A 55 10.70 11.71 22.90
N ILE A 56 9.47 11.55 23.35
CA ILE A 56 9.08 10.51 24.33
C ILE A 56 9.37 9.11 23.77
N GLN A 57 9.12 8.87 22.48
CA GLN A 57 9.33 7.57 21.82
C GLN A 57 10.75 7.02 21.94
N HIS A 58 11.76 7.87 22.18
CA HIS A 58 13.16 7.44 22.32
C HIS A 58 13.51 6.89 23.71
N TYR A 59 12.62 7.04 24.70
CA TYR A 59 12.88 6.68 26.10
C TYR A 59 12.09 5.46 26.60
N ILE A 60 11.18 4.93 25.78
CA ILE A 60 10.26 3.83 26.11
C ILE A 60 10.13 2.89 24.91
N ASP A 61 9.48 1.75 25.10
CA ASP A 61 9.08 0.89 23.99
C ASP A 61 7.98 1.59 23.17
N ALA A 62 8.38 2.20 22.07
CA ALA A 62 7.49 2.95 21.20
C ALA A 62 6.48 2.05 20.49
N ILE A 63 6.83 0.79 20.19
CA ILE A 63 5.91 -0.16 19.56
C ILE A 63 4.80 -0.49 20.54
N GLU A 64 5.16 -0.87 21.76
CA GLU A 64 4.16 -1.23 22.78
C GLU A 64 3.28 -0.03 23.15
N LEU A 65 3.84 1.18 23.23
CA LEU A 65 3.03 2.38 23.43
C LEU A 65 2.00 2.58 22.31
N VAL A 66 2.41 2.42 21.04
CA VAL A 66 1.49 2.54 19.90
C VAL A 66 0.38 1.48 19.98
N ARG A 67 0.70 0.24 20.38
CA ARG A 67 -0.29 -0.83 20.58
C ARG A 67 -1.30 -0.49 21.67
N ILE A 68 -0.83 0.08 22.79
CA ILE A 68 -1.72 0.59 23.85
C ILE A 68 -2.65 1.67 23.30
N LEU A 69 -2.12 2.61 22.50
CA LEU A 69 -2.94 3.65 21.86
C LEU A 69 -3.97 3.06 20.89
N PHE A 70 -3.65 1.99 20.15
CA PHE A 70 -4.59 1.27 19.29
C PHE A 70 -5.73 0.67 20.11
N GLY A 71 -5.41 0.01 21.22
CA GLY A 71 -6.41 -0.51 22.15
C GLY A 71 -7.32 0.59 22.69
N LEU A 72 -6.75 1.73 23.12
CA LEU A 72 -7.53 2.88 23.61
C LEU A 72 -8.40 3.52 22.51
N ALA A 73 -7.94 3.54 21.25
CA ALA A 73 -8.66 4.13 20.12
C ALA A 73 -9.86 3.29 19.63
N THR A 74 -9.90 2.02 20.03
CA THR A 74 -10.83 1.02 19.50
C THR A 74 -11.80 0.49 20.56
N ARG A 75 -11.40 0.50 21.83
CA ARG A 75 -12.29 0.25 22.97
C ARG A 75 -13.30 1.39 23.12
N LYS A 76 -14.57 1.04 23.24
CA LYS A 76 -15.63 2.01 23.52
C LYS A 76 -15.44 2.61 24.91
N GLY A 77 -15.38 3.93 25.01
CA GLY A 77 -15.25 4.61 26.29
C GLY A 77 -14.83 6.07 26.17
N GLU A 78 -14.59 6.70 27.32
CA GLU A 78 -14.26 8.14 27.40
C GLU A 78 -12.93 8.49 26.73
N LEU A 79 -12.00 7.53 26.67
CA LEU A 79 -10.68 7.70 26.06
C LEU A 79 -10.67 7.43 24.54
N GLU A 80 -11.73 6.85 23.97
CA GLU A 80 -11.78 6.40 22.56
C GLU A 80 -11.40 7.53 21.59
N ARG A 81 -12.02 8.69 21.78
CA ARG A 81 -11.80 9.86 20.91
C ARG A 81 -10.36 10.36 21.01
N LEU A 82 -9.82 10.46 22.22
CA LEU A 82 -8.45 10.91 22.44
C LEU A 82 -7.43 9.89 21.93
N GLY A 83 -7.69 8.59 22.12
CA GLY A 83 -6.88 7.51 21.58
C GLY A 83 -6.79 7.57 20.05
N ARG A 84 -7.92 7.81 19.36
CA ARG A 84 -7.93 7.98 17.89
C ARG A 84 -7.12 9.18 17.43
N LEU A 85 -7.20 10.30 18.15
CA LEU A 85 -6.41 11.50 17.84
C LEU A 85 -4.91 11.26 18.07
N ALA A 86 -4.55 10.62 19.19
CA ALA A 86 -3.17 10.22 19.47
C ALA A 86 -2.63 9.29 18.38
N CYS A 87 -3.38 8.27 17.96
CA CYS A 87 -3.00 7.40 16.85
C CYS A 87 -2.76 8.17 15.55
N LEU A 88 -3.66 9.11 15.22
CA LEU A 88 -3.54 9.95 14.03
C LEU A 88 -2.23 10.76 14.06
N ASN A 89 -1.93 11.38 15.21
CA ASN A 89 -0.75 12.21 15.37
C ASN A 89 0.54 11.39 15.39
N VAL A 90 0.54 10.21 16.02
CA VAL A 90 1.67 9.28 15.95
C VAL A 90 1.93 8.83 14.51
N GLY A 91 0.87 8.53 13.75
CA GLY A 91 0.98 8.24 12.32
C GLY A 91 1.56 9.38 11.51
N ILE A 92 1.27 10.64 11.86
CA ILE A 92 1.85 11.83 11.21
C ILE A 92 3.32 12.05 11.59
N ILE A 93 3.66 11.88 12.88
CA ILE A 93 5.01 12.15 13.41
C ILE A 93 5.98 11.04 12.98
N ASN A 94 5.57 9.78 13.05
CA ASN A 94 6.39 8.63 12.71
C ASN A 94 5.58 7.57 11.93
N PRO A 95 5.28 7.81 10.64
CA PRO A 95 4.54 6.86 9.80
C PRO A 95 5.17 5.45 9.74
N PRO A 96 6.51 5.29 9.62
CA PRO A 96 7.12 3.96 9.59
C PRO A 96 6.87 3.13 10.85
N LEU A 97 6.98 3.75 12.03
CA LEU A 97 6.65 3.09 13.31
C LEU A 97 5.19 2.68 13.33
N PHE A 98 4.29 3.62 13.04
CA PHE A 98 2.85 3.39 13.05
C PHE A 98 2.44 2.23 12.13
N ILE A 99 2.94 2.21 10.89
CA ILE A 99 2.62 1.17 9.92
C ILE A 99 3.27 -0.17 10.28
N THR A 100 4.47 -0.16 10.85
CA THR A 100 5.11 -1.39 11.33
C THR A 100 4.28 -2.04 12.41
N THR A 101 3.86 -1.27 13.42
CA THR A 101 3.01 -1.76 14.50
C THR A 101 1.66 -2.22 13.99
N LEU A 102 1.03 -1.43 13.11
CA LEU A 102 -0.27 -1.78 12.53
C LEU A 102 -0.21 -3.08 11.71
N SER A 103 0.81 -3.21 10.85
CA SER A 103 0.99 -4.40 10.01
C SER A 103 1.30 -5.64 10.85
N TYR A 104 2.02 -5.45 11.96
CA TYR A 104 2.29 -6.51 12.92
C TYR A 104 0.98 -7.00 13.56
N ASP A 105 0.21 -6.11 14.20
CA ASP A 105 -1.04 -6.48 14.87
C ASP A 105 -2.09 -7.09 13.92
N LEU A 106 -2.14 -6.67 12.66
CA LEU A 106 -3.02 -7.26 11.64
C LEU A 106 -2.73 -8.75 11.37
N VAL A 107 -1.47 -9.18 11.48
CA VAL A 107 -1.03 -10.53 11.11
C VAL A 107 -0.82 -11.41 12.34
N THR A 108 -0.34 -10.86 13.46
CA THR A 108 0.10 -11.65 14.62
C THR A 108 -0.89 -11.72 15.77
N SER A 109 -1.90 -10.84 15.83
CA SER A 109 -2.85 -10.85 16.95
C SER A 109 -3.68 -12.15 16.94
N ASP A 110 -3.69 -12.94 18.01
CA ASP A 110 -4.50 -14.18 18.04
C ASP A 110 -6.00 -13.93 18.31
N ASP A 111 -6.35 -12.71 18.74
CA ASP A 111 -7.74 -12.32 19.04
C ASP A 111 -8.39 -11.61 17.82
N PRO A 112 -9.54 -12.09 17.33
CA PRO A 112 -10.23 -11.47 16.21
C PRO A 112 -10.74 -10.06 16.51
N GLU A 113 -11.12 -9.77 17.77
CA GLU A 113 -11.59 -8.45 18.15
C GLU A 113 -10.48 -7.42 18.01
N ASP A 114 -9.26 -7.76 18.44
CA ASP A 114 -8.07 -6.91 18.33
C ASP A 114 -7.66 -6.70 16.86
N ARG A 115 -7.76 -7.72 16.00
CA ARG A 115 -7.56 -7.54 14.55
C ARG A 115 -8.60 -6.61 13.94
N ILE A 116 -9.87 -6.81 14.26
CA ILE A 116 -10.97 -5.97 13.77
C ILE A 116 -10.80 -4.52 14.25
N ALA A 117 -10.40 -4.33 15.50
CA ALA A 117 -10.06 -3.03 16.07
C ALA A 117 -8.94 -2.34 15.27
N THR A 118 -7.85 -3.05 15.01
CA THR A 118 -6.72 -2.56 14.20
C THR A 118 -7.16 -2.21 12.77
N MET A 119 -7.96 -3.07 12.13
CA MET A 119 -8.54 -2.82 10.81
C MET A 119 -9.46 -1.58 10.80
N LYS A 120 -10.27 -1.38 11.83
CA LYS A 120 -11.10 -0.16 11.98
C LYS A 120 -10.24 1.10 12.11
N LEU A 121 -9.07 1.00 12.75
CA LEU A 121 -8.12 2.10 12.82
C LEU A 121 -7.53 2.42 11.44
N VAL A 122 -7.22 1.41 10.61
CA VAL A 122 -6.83 1.62 9.20
C VAL A 122 -7.90 2.41 8.46
N ILE A 123 -9.17 1.99 8.56
CA ILE A 123 -10.31 2.68 7.93
C ILE A 123 -10.41 4.13 8.41
N PHE A 124 -10.24 4.36 9.71
CA PHE A 124 -10.23 5.70 10.28
C PHE A 124 -9.10 6.57 9.69
N MET A 125 -7.89 6.04 9.60
CA MET A 125 -6.73 6.74 9.03
C MET A 125 -6.92 7.05 7.54
N LEU A 126 -7.40 6.07 6.75
CA LEU A 126 -7.72 6.24 5.34
C LEU A 126 -8.70 7.40 5.11
N ARG A 127 -9.74 7.49 5.93
CA ARG A 127 -10.77 8.53 5.81
C ARG A 127 -10.34 9.90 6.32
N LYS A 128 -9.42 9.98 7.29
CA LYS A 128 -9.02 11.25 7.92
C LYS A 128 -7.76 11.86 7.33
N LYS A 129 -6.74 11.05 7.06
CA LYS A 129 -5.41 11.48 6.60
C LYS A 129 -4.79 10.42 5.68
N PRO A 130 -5.34 10.19 4.48
CA PRO A 130 -4.83 9.17 3.57
C PRO A 130 -3.35 9.38 3.20
N LEU A 131 -2.91 10.63 3.08
CA LEU A 131 -1.52 10.96 2.75
C LEU A 131 -0.46 10.36 3.71
N VAL A 132 -0.83 10.07 4.95
CA VAL A 132 0.07 9.41 5.93
C VAL A 132 0.42 7.99 5.50
N LEU A 133 -0.51 7.29 4.84
CA LEU A 133 -0.37 5.88 4.46
C LEU A 133 0.27 5.71 3.08
N TYR A 134 0.33 6.78 2.27
CA TYR A 134 0.71 6.75 0.86
C TYR A 134 2.06 6.03 0.61
N THR A 135 3.09 6.35 1.39
CA THR A 135 4.44 5.74 1.21
C THR A 135 4.51 4.29 1.66
N SER A 136 3.52 3.81 2.40
CA SER A 136 3.52 2.49 3.03
C SER A 136 2.40 1.60 2.49
N LEU A 137 1.75 2.01 1.39
CA LEU A 137 0.65 1.27 0.76
C LEU A 137 1.02 -0.17 0.43
N PRO A 138 2.20 -0.50 -0.15
CA PRO A 138 2.53 -1.87 -0.46
C PRO A 138 2.51 -2.76 0.78
N ARG A 139 3.08 -2.28 1.89
CA ARG A 139 3.13 -3.01 3.16
C ARG A 139 1.76 -3.16 3.81
N LEU A 140 0.96 -2.09 3.81
CA LEU A 140 -0.39 -2.11 4.34
C LEU A 140 -1.28 -3.08 3.56
N VAL A 141 -1.24 -3.00 2.22
CA VAL A 141 -2.00 -3.90 1.35
C VAL A 141 -1.54 -5.34 1.57
N GLU A 142 -0.24 -5.60 1.64
CA GLU A 142 0.27 -6.94 1.90
C GLU A 142 -0.25 -7.51 3.22
N ALA A 143 -0.27 -6.72 4.30
CA ALA A 143 -0.82 -7.15 5.58
C ALA A 143 -2.32 -7.47 5.50
N VAL A 144 -3.11 -6.62 4.80
CA VAL A 144 -4.54 -6.84 4.59
C VAL A 144 -4.80 -8.08 3.73
N VAL A 145 -4.04 -8.27 2.65
CA VAL A 145 -4.16 -9.45 1.77
C VAL A 145 -3.77 -10.72 2.51
N LYS A 146 -2.71 -10.70 3.33
CA LYS A 146 -2.32 -11.83 4.19
C LYS A 146 -3.40 -12.19 5.20
N SER A 147 -4.12 -11.21 5.74
CA SER A 147 -5.26 -11.47 6.64
C SER A 147 -6.43 -12.20 5.96
N LEU A 148 -6.45 -12.24 4.62
CA LEU A 148 -7.45 -12.94 3.81
C LEU A 148 -7.00 -14.32 3.33
N ASP A 149 -5.77 -14.75 3.63
CA ASP A 149 -5.23 -16.04 3.19
C ASP A 149 -6.05 -17.22 3.78
N PRO A 150 -6.70 -18.06 2.95
CA PRO A 150 -7.50 -19.18 3.43
C PRO A 150 -6.67 -20.35 3.98
N THR A 151 -5.35 -20.34 3.81
CA THR A 151 -4.47 -21.41 4.32
C THR A 151 -4.15 -21.24 5.80
N TYR A 152 -4.29 -20.04 6.36
CA TYR A 152 -4.01 -19.74 7.75
C TYR A 152 -5.28 -19.27 8.48
N GLN A 153 -5.62 -19.92 9.60
CA GLN A 153 -6.66 -19.47 10.55
C GLN A 153 -8.02 -19.11 9.89
N ASN A 154 -8.68 -20.10 9.30
CA ASN A 154 -9.95 -19.91 8.56
C ASN A 154 -11.07 -19.20 9.35
N GLU A 155 -11.16 -19.41 10.66
CA GLU A 155 -12.14 -18.74 11.52
C GLU A 155 -11.84 -17.23 11.64
N MET A 156 -10.57 -16.86 11.86
CA MET A 156 -10.12 -15.47 11.91
C MET A 156 -10.40 -14.73 10.60
N ARG A 157 -10.12 -15.41 9.48
CA ARG A 157 -10.44 -14.91 8.14
C ARG A 157 -11.94 -14.59 8.02
N GLN A 158 -12.82 -15.52 8.38
CA GLN A 158 -14.27 -15.31 8.25
C GLN A 158 -14.75 -14.08 9.03
N GLN A 159 -14.21 -13.88 10.24
CA GLN A 159 -14.60 -12.75 11.09
C GLN A 159 -14.04 -11.40 10.59
N THR A 160 -12.83 -11.39 10.04
CA THR A 160 -12.15 -10.18 9.56
C THR A 160 -12.44 -9.82 8.10
N GLN A 161 -12.94 -10.77 7.29
CA GLN A 161 -13.15 -10.61 5.85
C GLN A 161 -14.02 -9.41 5.49
N SER A 162 -15.10 -9.17 6.25
CA SER A 162 -16.00 -8.04 6.01
C SER A 162 -15.28 -6.69 6.14
N VAL A 163 -14.43 -6.55 7.15
CA VAL A 163 -13.67 -5.32 7.44
C VAL A 163 -12.51 -5.16 6.46
N ALA A 164 -11.79 -6.25 6.16
CA ALA A 164 -10.75 -6.26 5.13
C ALA A 164 -11.31 -5.83 3.76
N THR A 165 -12.51 -6.28 3.40
CA THR A 165 -13.20 -5.85 2.16
C THR A 165 -13.46 -4.34 2.15
N ILE A 166 -13.86 -3.76 3.28
CA ILE A 166 -14.04 -2.30 3.40
C ILE A 166 -12.70 -1.58 3.22
N ILE A 167 -11.62 -2.09 3.82
CA ILE A 167 -10.28 -1.49 3.66
C ILE A 167 -9.85 -1.51 2.19
N LEU A 168 -9.97 -2.65 1.51
CA LEU A 168 -9.61 -2.78 0.10
C LEU A 168 -10.43 -1.82 -0.78
N HIS A 169 -11.73 -1.70 -0.53
CA HIS A 169 -12.58 -0.75 -1.23
C HIS A 169 -12.13 0.71 -0.99
N GLU A 170 -11.86 1.10 0.25
CA GLU A 170 -11.39 2.47 0.56
C GLU A 170 -10.00 2.74 -0.04
N LEU A 171 -9.11 1.75 -0.08
CA LEU A 171 -7.81 1.85 -0.72
C LEU A 171 -7.92 2.09 -2.23
N VAL A 172 -8.69 1.25 -2.94
CA VAL A 172 -8.92 1.39 -4.39
C VAL A 172 -9.59 2.72 -4.72
N LYS A 173 -10.55 3.16 -3.89
CA LYS A 173 -11.23 4.44 -4.07
C LYS A 173 -10.31 5.64 -3.85
N THR A 174 -9.37 5.54 -2.90
CA THR A 174 -8.57 6.69 -2.45
C THR A 174 -7.28 6.86 -3.23
N TYR A 175 -6.62 5.77 -3.62
CA TYR A 175 -5.29 5.81 -4.23
C TYR A 175 -5.36 5.38 -5.71
N PRO A 176 -5.07 6.29 -6.65
CA PRO A 176 -5.03 5.95 -8.08
C PRO A 176 -4.01 4.87 -8.42
N SER A 177 -2.97 4.69 -7.59
CA SER A 177 -1.95 3.65 -7.74
C SER A 177 -2.45 2.25 -7.39
N ILE A 178 -3.68 2.09 -6.90
CA ILE A 178 -4.30 0.82 -6.54
C ILE A 178 -5.50 0.55 -7.44
N SER A 179 -5.55 -0.64 -8.04
CA SER A 179 -6.70 -1.06 -8.87
C SER A 179 -7.12 -2.47 -8.51
N PHE A 180 -8.43 -2.72 -8.54
CA PHE A 180 -9.03 -4.02 -8.26
C PHE A 180 -9.89 -4.47 -9.44
N HIS A 181 -9.69 -5.72 -9.87
CA HIS A 181 -10.54 -6.36 -10.86
C HIS A 181 -11.47 -7.37 -10.19
N HIS A 182 -12.78 -7.08 -10.22
CA HIS A 182 -13.80 -7.81 -9.49
C HIS A 182 -13.93 -9.28 -9.89
N GLU A 183 -13.98 -9.62 -11.18
CA GLU A 183 -14.26 -11.00 -11.60
C GLU A 183 -13.06 -11.94 -11.36
N THR A 184 -11.85 -11.46 -11.63
CA THR A 184 -10.62 -12.23 -11.41
C THR A 184 -10.12 -12.17 -9.98
N GLN A 185 -10.71 -11.29 -9.13
CA GLN A 185 -10.30 -11.05 -7.75
C GLN A 185 -8.82 -10.69 -7.62
N ARG A 186 -8.33 -9.85 -8.54
CA ARG A 186 -6.94 -9.38 -8.56
C ARG A 186 -6.82 -7.96 -8.11
N LEU A 187 -5.81 -7.69 -7.30
CA LEU A 187 -5.46 -6.36 -6.83
C LEU A 187 -4.06 -6.03 -7.30
N VAL A 188 -3.84 -4.82 -7.78
CA VAL A 188 -2.52 -4.29 -8.08
C VAL A 188 -2.23 -3.08 -7.21
N VAL A 189 -0.98 -2.96 -6.79
CA VAL A 189 -0.49 -1.82 -6.00
C VAL A 189 0.79 -1.31 -6.63
N GLY A 190 0.79 -0.03 -7.02
CA GLY A 190 2.01 0.69 -7.41
C GLY A 190 2.86 1.06 -6.19
N THR A 191 4.18 1.00 -6.33
CA THR A 191 5.14 1.34 -5.26
C THR A 191 5.90 2.63 -5.56
N GLU A 192 6.53 3.20 -4.53
CA GLU A 192 7.39 4.39 -4.65
C GLU A 192 8.69 4.07 -5.42
N GLU A 193 9.10 2.82 -5.43
CA GLU A 193 10.30 2.32 -6.12
C GLU A 193 10.05 2.05 -7.62
N GLY A 194 8.80 2.24 -8.09
CA GLY A 194 8.45 2.09 -9.49
C GLY A 194 7.99 0.69 -9.91
N ALA A 195 7.84 -0.23 -8.96
CA ALA A 195 7.27 -1.55 -9.23
C ALA A 195 5.74 -1.54 -9.07
N CYS A 196 5.06 -2.49 -9.72
CA CYS A 196 3.70 -2.85 -9.39
C CYS A 196 3.67 -4.26 -8.80
N ILE A 197 2.97 -4.44 -7.68
CA ILE A 197 2.78 -5.73 -7.04
C ILE A 197 1.37 -6.23 -7.35
N LEU A 198 1.28 -7.41 -7.97
CA LEU A 198 0.03 -8.07 -8.29
C LEU A 198 -0.31 -9.12 -7.22
N TYR A 199 -1.54 -9.11 -6.73
CA TYR A 199 -2.07 -10.05 -5.73
C TYR A 199 -3.29 -10.81 -6.26
N ASP A 200 -3.42 -12.05 -5.83
CA ASP A 200 -4.65 -12.85 -5.94
C ASP A 200 -5.35 -12.86 -4.58
N LEU A 201 -6.53 -12.24 -4.53
CA LEU A 201 -7.32 -12.15 -3.29
C LEU A 201 -8.06 -13.45 -2.97
N LYS A 202 -8.20 -14.39 -3.91
CA LYS A 202 -8.78 -15.71 -3.63
C LYS A 202 -7.85 -16.54 -2.76
N THR A 203 -6.55 -16.43 -3.02
CA THR A 203 -5.50 -17.19 -2.32
C THR A 203 -4.77 -16.35 -1.27
N GLY A 204 -4.96 -15.03 -1.23
CA GLY A 204 -4.26 -14.14 -0.30
C GLY A 204 -2.76 -14.00 -0.61
N ARG A 205 -2.34 -14.25 -1.85
CA ARG A 205 -0.92 -14.38 -2.24
C ARG A 205 -0.50 -13.35 -3.28
N ARG A 206 0.79 -13.01 -3.25
CA ARG A 206 1.45 -12.26 -4.32
C ARG A 206 1.59 -13.16 -5.55
N LEU A 207 1.15 -12.65 -6.69
CA LEU A 207 1.28 -13.31 -7.99
C LEU A 207 2.59 -12.93 -8.66
N GLU A 208 2.76 -11.65 -8.96
CA GLU A 208 3.84 -11.16 -9.81
C GLU A 208 4.33 -9.77 -9.37
N VAL A 209 5.50 -9.40 -9.88
CA VAL A 209 6.11 -8.08 -9.72
C VAL A 209 6.39 -7.55 -11.11
N LEU A 210 5.81 -6.40 -11.44
CA LEU A 210 6.04 -5.74 -12.71
C LEU A 210 7.03 -4.60 -12.47
N GLU A 211 8.22 -4.72 -13.03
CA GLU A 211 9.26 -3.68 -12.98
C GLU A 211 8.94 -2.60 -14.01
N SER A 212 8.00 -1.70 -13.67
CA SER A 212 7.46 -0.72 -14.61
C SER A 212 8.36 0.51 -14.77
N PHE A 213 8.65 1.19 -13.67
CA PHE A 213 9.28 2.50 -13.63
C PHE A 213 10.49 2.51 -12.70
N LYS A 214 11.28 3.59 -12.75
CA LYS A 214 12.39 3.83 -11.81
C LYS A 214 11.98 4.80 -10.70
N LYS A 215 10.85 5.48 -10.87
CA LYS A 215 10.19 6.45 -9.98
C LYS A 215 8.79 5.96 -9.63
N PRO A 216 8.08 6.61 -8.68
CA PRO A 216 6.80 6.12 -8.18
C PRO A 216 5.77 5.83 -9.28
N VAL A 217 5.09 4.69 -9.16
CA VAL A 217 3.89 4.39 -9.95
C VAL A 217 2.74 5.22 -9.39
N ILE A 218 2.28 6.21 -10.14
CA ILE A 218 1.25 7.16 -9.67
C ILE A 218 -0.17 6.66 -9.88
N ALA A 219 -0.39 5.82 -10.89
CA ALA A 219 -1.71 5.29 -11.20
C ALA A 219 -1.64 3.92 -11.86
N THR A 220 -2.62 3.07 -11.55
CA THR A 220 -2.81 1.76 -12.13
C THR A 220 -4.29 1.53 -12.46
N SER A 221 -4.58 0.73 -13.49
CA SER A 221 -5.97 0.39 -13.81
C SER A 221 -6.07 -0.91 -14.62
N PHE A 222 -6.85 -1.87 -14.12
CA PHE A 222 -7.22 -3.05 -14.91
C PHE A 222 -8.23 -2.69 -16.00
N SER A 223 -8.11 -3.33 -17.15
CA SER A 223 -9.17 -3.30 -18.17
C SER A 223 -10.45 -3.95 -17.64
N PRO A 224 -11.62 -3.58 -18.19
CA PRO A 224 -12.89 -4.19 -17.78
C PRO A 224 -12.96 -5.71 -18.00
N ASP A 225 -12.20 -6.25 -18.96
CA ASP A 225 -12.06 -7.70 -19.19
C ASP A 225 -10.95 -8.36 -18.33
N GLY A 226 -10.22 -7.56 -17.55
CA GLY A 226 -9.16 -8.02 -16.65
C GLY A 226 -7.93 -8.59 -17.36
N HIS A 227 -7.82 -8.49 -18.68
CA HIS A 227 -6.70 -9.02 -19.47
C HIS A 227 -5.54 -8.04 -19.61
N ARG A 228 -5.76 -6.77 -19.27
CA ARG A 228 -4.77 -5.72 -19.39
C ARG A 228 -4.68 -4.93 -18.10
N LEU A 229 -3.49 -4.41 -17.87
CA LEU A 229 -3.21 -3.49 -16.79
C LEU A 229 -2.49 -2.28 -17.40
N VAL A 230 -2.97 -1.09 -17.08
CA VAL A 230 -2.30 0.17 -17.39
C VAL A 230 -1.55 0.63 -16.15
N THR A 231 -0.30 1.05 -16.30
CA THR A 231 0.50 1.68 -15.24
C THR A 231 1.05 3.02 -15.73
N CYS A 232 1.12 4.03 -14.86
CA CYS A 232 1.55 5.38 -15.22
C CYS A 232 2.69 5.85 -14.32
N GLY A 233 3.77 6.36 -14.93
CA GLY A 233 4.89 7.03 -14.27
C GLY A 233 4.93 8.49 -14.72
N LEU A 234 4.57 9.40 -13.81
CA LEU A 234 4.46 10.84 -14.12
C LEU A 234 5.83 11.46 -14.38
N GLU A 235 6.81 11.16 -13.54
CA GLU A 235 8.18 11.68 -13.66
C GLU A 235 8.89 11.15 -14.91
N GLU A 236 8.63 9.91 -15.31
CA GLU A 236 9.16 9.36 -16.57
C GLU A 236 8.35 9.77 -17.81
N GLY A 237 7.20 10.43 -17.63
CA GLY A 237 6.37 10.88 -18.74
C GLY A 237 5.90 9.73 -19.63
N ARG A 238 5.45 8.61 -19.05
CA ARG A 238 5.00 7.47 -19.85
C ARG A 238 3.97 6.60 -19.16
N VAL A 239 3.14 5.98 -20.01
CA VAL A 239 2.20 4.93 -19.64
C VAL A 239 2.70 3.60 -20.20
N GLU A 240 2.56 2.54 -19.42
CA GLU A 240 2.80 1.17 -19.87
C GLU A 240 1.51 0.36 -19.85
N VAL A 241 1.34 -0.50 -20.86
CA VAL A 241 0.24 -1.45 -20.95
C VAL A 241 0.82 -2.84 -20.83
N TRP A 242 0.29 -3.61 -19.89
CA TRP A 242 0.69 -4.96 -19.57
C TRP A 242 -0.39 -5.93 -20.00
N LYS A 243 0.01 -7.11 -20.48
CA LYS A 243 -0.90 -8.25 -20.61
C LYS A 243 -0.84 -9.02 -19.30
N VAL A 244 -1.97 -9.11 -18.61
CA VAL A 244 -2.11 -9.85 -17.35
C VAL A 244 -3.01 -11.04 -17.64
N GLY A 245 -2.46 -12.25 -17.64
CA GLY A 245 -3.17 -13.44 -18.12
C GLY A 245 -4.32 -13.84 -17.21
N SER A 246 -5.54 -14.01 -17.72
CA SER A 246 -6.74 -14.32 -16.90
C SER A 246 -7.27 -15.74 -17.05
N GLY A 247 -6.51 -16.65 -17.67
CA GLY A 247 -7.00 -17.99 -18.04
C GLY A 247 -6.52 -19.12 -17.13
N ILE A 248 -7.24 -20.25 -17.13
CA ILE A 248 -6.82 -21.55 -16.57
C ILE A 248 -5.38 -21.91 -16.96
N LEU A 249 -4.92 -21.49 -18.16
CA LEU A 249 -3.56 -21.71 -18.64
C LEU A 249 -2.48 -21.00 -17.81
N SER A 250 -2.76 -19.90 -17.11
CA SER A 250 -1.80 -19.28 -16.19
C SER A 250 -1.57 -20.10 -14.93
N TYR A 251 -2.46 -21.04 -14.60
CA TYR A 251 -2.26 -22.00 -13.51
C TYR A 251 -1.40 -23.20 -13.94
N PHE A 252 -1.35 -23.51 -15.23
CA PHE A 252 -0.64 -24.69 -15.77
C PHE A 252 0.65 -24.35 -16.51
N LEU A 253 0.86 -23.09 -16.92
CA LEU A 253 2.06 -22.65 -17.62
C LEU A 253 2.75 -21.52 -16.84
N PRO A 254 4.08 -21.60 -16.62
CA PRO A 254 4.86 -20.45 -16.19
C PRO A 254 4.66 -19.31 -17.18
N SER A 255 4.39 -18.11 -16.66
CA SER A 255 4.00 -16.94 -17.44
C SER A 255 5.08 -16.43 -18.42
N VAL A 256 6.31 -16.96 -18.35
CA VAL A 256 7.38 -16.81 -19.35
C VAL A 256 6.93 -17.27 -20.75
N ILE A 257 6.09 -18.29 -20.86
CA ILE A 257 5.65 -18.86 -22.15
C ILE A 257 4.60 -17.97 -22.83
N LEU A 258 3.81 -17.19 -22.07
CA LEU A 258 2.76 -16.33 -22.62
C LEU A 258 3.30 -15.08 -23.35
N ASN A 259 4.58 -14.75 -23.14
CA ASN A 259 5.24 -13.59 -23.75
C ASN A 259 5.99 -13.91 -25.06
N GLY A 260 5.98 -15.17 -25.51
CA GLY A 260 6.53 -15.57 -26.80
C GLY A 260 5.57 -15.25 -27.94
N ASN A 261 6.05 -14.53 -28.96
CA ASN A 261 5.39 -14.41 -30.26
C ASN A 261 4.79 -15.76 -30.67
N GLY A 262 3.47 -15.82 -30.84
CA GLY A 262 2.76 -17.04 -31.20
C GLY A 262 3.06 -17.47 -32.62
N ASN A 263 4.20 -18.13 -32.81
CA ASN A 263 4.41 -19.14 -33.84
C ASN A 263 4.82 -20.44 -33.13
N GLY A 264 3.88 -21.39 -33.10
CA GLY A 264 4.17 -22.79 -32.81
C GLY A 264 3.73 -23.28 -31.43
N MET A 265 2.56 -23.92 -31.37
CA MET A 265 2.43 -25.33 -30.94
C MET A 265 0.96 -25.76 -30.96
N PHE A 266 0.45 -26.00 -32.16
CA PHE A 266 -0.35 -27.21 -32.41
C PHE A 266 0.19 -27.78 -33.72
N GLY A 267 1.04 -28.80 -33.59
CA GLY A 267 1.53 -29.55 -34.73
C GLY A 267 0.36 -30.30 -35.36
N ASN A 268 0.14 -30.07 -36.64
CA ASN A 268 -0.33 -31.09 -37.56
C ASN A 268 0.29 -30.85 -38.94
N SER A 269 1.15 -31.79 -39.32
CA SER A 269 1.36 -32.28 -40.69
C SER A 269 1.43 -31.26 -41.83
N SER A 270 2.64 -30.95 -42.28
CA SER A 270 3.02 -31.14 -43.69
C SER A 270 4.51 -30.88 -43.93
N ILE A 271 5.09 -31.82 -44.67
CA ILE A 271 6.43 -31.91 -45.23
C ILE A 271 6.79 -30.64 -46.04
N GLY A 272 8.02 -30.16 -45.88
CA GLY A 272 8.55 -29.06 -46.69
C GLY A 272 9.96 -28.65 -46.29
N SER A 273 10.95 -29.31 -46.86
CA SER A 273 12.36 -28.94 -46.86
C SER A 273 12.60 -27.52 -47.38
N SER A 274 13.42 -26.72 -46.68
CA SER A 274 14.52 -25.98 -47.32
C SER A 274 15.44 -25.32 -46.29
N SER A 275 16.72 -25.52 -46.57
CA SER A 275 17.92 -24.90 -46.02
C SER A 275 17.93 -23.37 -46.12
N GLY A 276 18.49 -22.70 -45.10
CA GLY A 276 18.80 -21.28 -45.14
C GLY A 276 19.78 -20.88 -44.06
N SER A 277 21.06 -20.81 -44.44
CA SER A 277 22.21 -20.38 -43.66
C SER A 277 22.08 -18.93 -43.15
N GLY A 278 22.62 -18.64 -41.97
CA GLY A 278 22.69 -17.29 -41.41
C GLY A 278 23.49 -17.22 -40.12
N ILE A 279 24.82 -17.28 -40.24
CA ILE A 279 25.76 -16.97 -39.15
C ILE A 279 25.72 -15.46 -38.89
N GLY A 280 25.50 -15.08 -37.63
CA GLY A 280 25.61 -13.70 -37.15
C GLY A 280 26.17 -13.68 -35.73
N ASN A 281 27.50 -13.60 -35.63
CA ASN A 281 28.23 -13.32 -34.39
C ASN A 281 27.89 -11.91 -33.90
N GLY A 282 27.41 -11.79 -32.67
CA GLY A 282 27.19 -10.53 -31.97
C GLY A 282 27.53 -10.70 -30.49
N SER A 283 28.79 -10.44 -30.15
CA SER A 283 29.26 -10.35 -28.78
C SER A 283 28.60 -9.15 -28.09
N GLY A 284 27.79 -9.43 -27.07
CA GLY A 284 27.17 -8.42 -26.22
C GLY A 284 26.94 -9.02 -24.85
N ASN A 285 27.76 -8.63 -23.88
CA ASN A 285 27.53 -8.90 -22.47
C ASN A 285 26.20 -8.25 -22.07
N GLY A 286 25.13 -9.05 -22.08
CA GLY A 286 23.83 -8.69 -21.54
C GLY A 286 23.60 -9.50 -20.28
N ASN A 287 23.59 -8.84 -19.12
CA ASN A 287 22.77 -9.29 -18.01
C ASN A 287 21.31 -9.18 -18.49
N GLU A 288 20.80 -10.23 -19.12
CA GLU A 288 19.38 -10.35 -19.43
C GLU A 288 18.63 -10.51 -18.12
N SER A 289 18.07 -9.41 -17.61
CA SER A 289 17.03 -9.50 -16.60
C SER A 289 15.85 -10.24 -17.23
N ASN A 290 15.56 -11.43 -16.71
CA ASN A 290 14.38 -12.25 -17.01
C ASN A 290 13.08 -11.60 -16.52
N GLY A 291 12.91 -10.30 -16.79
CA GLY A 291 11.80 -9.47 -16.32
C GLY A 291 10.65 -9.44 -17.32
N PHE A 292 9.42 -9.44 -16.79
CA PHE A 292 8.22 -9.13 -17.54
C PHE A 292 8.36 -7.76 -18.20
N LYS A 293 8.11 -7.67 -19.52
CA LYS A 293 8.15 -6.42 -20.27
C LYS A 293 6.73 -5.93 -20.57
N PRO A 294 6.51 -4.60 -20.60
CA PRO A 294 5.24 -4.05 -21.02
C PRO A 294 4.94 -4.42 -22.48
N PHE A 295 3.67 -4.69 -22.78
CA PHE A 295 3.20 -4.98 -24.14
C PHE A 295 3.22 -3.72 -25.03
N LYS A 296 2.90 -2.56 -24.47
CA LYS A 296 3.03 -1.26 -25.15
C LYS A 296 3.50 -0.19 -24.17
N VAL A 297 4.19 0.81 -24.69
CA VAL A 297 4.64 1.99 -23.95
C VAL A 297 4.22 3.23 -24.72
N PHE A 298 3.57 4.18 -24.04
CA PHE A 298 3.10 5.43 -24.61
C PHE A 298 3.78 6.59 -23.88
N PRO A 299 4.74 7.28 -24.52
CA PRO A 299 5.33 8.48 -23.94
C PRO A 299 4.33 9.64 -24.00
N PHE A 300 4.42 10.54 -23.03
CA PHE A 300 3.71 11.80 -22.98
C PHE A 300 4.59 12.87 -22.31
N ASN A 301 4.26 14.13 -22.54
CA ASN A 301 4.92 15.24 -21.87
C ASN A 301 3.87 16.12 -21.22
N VAL A 302 3.94 16.27 -19.89
CA VAL A 302 3.02 17.11 -19.12
C VAL A 302 3.68 18.44 -18.70
N GLY A 303 4.90 18.74 -19.18
CA GLY A 303 5.61 19.96 -18.84
C GLY A 303 5.81 20.11 -17.32
N GLU A 304 5.58 21.32 -16.79
CA GLU A 304 5.67 21.60 -15.34
C GLU A 304 4.65 20.80 -14.51
N GLU A 305 3.60 20.24 -15.11
CA GLU A 305 2.62 19.40 -14.41
C GLU A 305 3.19 18.04 -13.98
N GLY A 306 4.39 17.67 -14.46
CA GLY A 306 5.12 16.48 -13.99
C GLY A 306 5.58 16.57 -12.52
N MET A 307 5.70 17.79 -11.98
CA MET A 307 6.06 18.04 -10.58
C MET A 307 4.77 18.18 -9.74
N MET A 308 4.10 17.06 -9.47
CA MET A 308 2.84 17.03 -8.73
C MET A 308 3.05 16.57 -7.27
N SER A 309 2.42 17.26 -6.31
CA SER A 309 2.41 16.79 -4.91
C SER A 309 1.58 15.51 -4.78
N ARG A 310 1.88 14.66 -3.79
CA ARG A 310 1.08 13.46 -3.50
C ARG A 310 -0.41 13.76 -3.32
N GLY A 311 -0.75 14.89 -2.69
CA GLY A 311 -2.13 15.34 -2.56
C GLY A 311 -2.80 15.60 -3.89
N ALA A 312 -2.09 16.26 -4.81
CA ALA A 312 -2.61 16.50 -6.15
C ALA A 312 -2.71 15.21 -6.98
N ILE A 313 -1.83 14.21 -6.78
CA ILE A 313 -1.96 12.91 -7.45
C ILE A 313 -3.29 12.26 -7.09
N LEU A 314 -3.65 12.24 -5.79
CA LEU A 314 -4.92 11.64 -5.33
C LEU A 314 -6.16 12.32 -5.90
N GLU A 315 -6.08 13.61 -6.22
CA GLU A 315 -7.22 14.40 -6.67
C GLU A 315 -7.36 14.45 -8.20
N TRP A 316 -6.24 14.54 -8.92
CA TRP A 316 -6.23 14.94 -10.33
C TRP A 316 -5.87 13.84 -11.32
N VAL A 317 -5.36 12.70 -10.85
CA VAL A 317 -4.94 11.59 -11.70
C VAL A 317 -6.01 10.51 -11.75
N VAL A 318 -6.56 10.27 -12.93
CA VAL A 318 -7.58 9.24 -13.14
C VAL A 318 -7.29 8.48 -14.44
N ILE A 319 -7.43 7.15 -14.40
CA ILE A 319 -7.36 6.28 -15.57
C ILE A 319 -8.75 5.69 -15.83
N GLU A 320 -9.33 6.01 -16.98
CA GLU A 320 -10.67 5.60 -17.39
C GLU A 320 -10.62 4.74 -18.65
N TRP A 321 -11.34 3.62 -18.66
CA TRP A 321 -11.46 2.78 -19.85
C TRP A 321 -12.67 3.19 -20.67
N VAL A 322 -12.45 3.55 -21.94
CA VAL A 322 -13.52 3.86 -22.91
C VAL A 322 -14.04 2.57 -23.54
N THR A 323 -13.14 1.61 -23.79
CA THR A 323 -13.44 0.24 -24.24
C THR A 323 -12.42 -0.71 -23.61
N ASN A 324 -12.57 -2.03 -23.79
CA ASN A 324 -11.57 -3.01 -23.30
C ASN A 324 -10.15 -2.82 -23.91
N ARG A 325 -10.01 -2.00 -24.94
CA ARG A 325 -8.74 -1.75 -25.64
C ARG A 325 -8.44 -0.25 -25.83
N SER A 326 -9.20 0.63 -25.18
CA SER A 326 -8.95 2.06 -25.26
C SER A 326 -9.10 2.67 -23.88
N CYS A 327 -8.05 3.38 -23.48
CA CYS A 327 -7.92 3.95 -22.16
C CYS A 327 -7.62 5.45 -22.29
N ARG A 328 -8.15 6.22 -21.34
CA ARG A 328 -7.91 7.65 -21.20
C ARG A 328 -7.24 7.90 -19.85
N LEU A 329 -6.05 8.47 -19.89
CA LEU A 329 -5.38 9.03 -18.72
C LEU A 329 -5.77 10.50 -18.63
N ARG A 330 -6.30 10.92 -17.47
CA ARG A 330 -6.59 12.31 -17.14
C ARG A 330 -5.63 12.77 -16.05
N ILE A 331 -5.01 13.91 -16.28
CA ILE A 331 -4.15 14.61 -15.31
C ILE A 331 -4.63 16.05 -15.31
N ARG A 332 -5.31 16.48 -14.25
CA ARG A 332 -5.96 17.81 -14.19
C ARG A 332 -6.94 18.01 -15.36
N GLU A 333 -6.69 19.02 -16.20
CA GLU A 333 -7.47 19.36 -17.40
C GLU A 333 -6.92 18.65 -18.66
N SER A 334 -5.71 18.11 -18.60
CA SER A 334 -5.06 17.37 -19.68
C SER A 334 -5.62 15.95 -19.76
N SER A 335 -5.89 15.47 -20.97
CA SER A 335 -6.29 14.08 -21.20
C SER A 335 -5.55 13.46 -22.38
N LEU A 336 -5.07 12.23 -22.18
CA LEU A 336 -4.39 11.42 -23.17
C LEU A 336 -5.19 10.15 -23.41
N THR A 337 -5.64 9.93 -24.64
CA THR A 337 -6.33 8.69 -25.02
C THR A 337 -5.40 7.81 -25.86
N PHE A 338 -5.29 6.53 -25.51
CA PHE A 338 -4.41 5.58 -26.19
C PHE A 338 -5.07 4.20 -26.35
N ALA A 339 -4.61 3.45 -27.35
CA ALA A 339 -5.12 2.13 -27.69
C ALA A 339 -4.28 1.04 -27.00
N CYS A 340 -4.82 0.43 -25.96
CA CYS A 340 -4.20 -0.62 -25.18
C CYS A 340 -4.00 -1.90 -25.99
#